data_AF-A0A2A5T0M5-F1
#
_entry.id   AF-A0A2A5T0M5-F1
#
_cell.length_a   1.000
_cell.length_b   1.000
_cell.length_c   1.000
_cell.angle_alpha   90.00
_cell.angle_beta   90.00
_cell.angle_gamma   90.00
#
_symmetry.space_group_name_H-M   'P 1'
#
loop_
_entity.id
_entity.type
_entity.pdbx_description
1 polymer ?
#
loop_
_entity_poly.entity_id
_entity_poly.type
_entity_poly.pdbx_seq_one_letter_code
_entity_poly.pdbx_strand_id
1 'polypeptide(L)'
;MPSGVKQRNKPSRLLVSEVMTIVIAFHQSGYRDFKTYYIHFICHYLINKFPELVSYTRMLKLMQGILVSLCSYLTHRQRLPLLIRLSYRFFTPVHSQISGF
;
A
#
# COMPACT_ATOMS: atom_id res chain seq x y z
N MET A 1 8.46 -39.40 15.32
CA MET A 1 8.58 -38.95 13.91
C MET A 1 8.34 -37.44 13.88
N PRO A 2 9.36 -36.61 13.63
CA PRO A 2 9.16 -35.16 13.65
C PRO A 2 8.36 -34.75 12.42
N SER A 3 7.17 -34.20 12.66
CA SER A 3 6.29 -33.64 11.62
C SER A 3 7.02 -32.48 10.94
N GLY A 4 7.26 -32.61 9.64
CA GLY A 4 7.99 -31.63 8.84
C GLY A 4 7.30 -30.28 8.87
N VAL A 5 7.96 -29.29 9.44
CA VAL A 5 7.54 -27.88 9.36
C VAL A 5 7.64 -27.47 7.90
N LYS A 6 6.52 -27.55 7.19
CA LYS A 6 6.39 -27.10 5.80
C LYS A 6 6.49 -25.56 5.80
N GLN A 7 7.71 -25.03 5.70
CA GLN A 7 7.92 -23.60 5.55
C GLN A 7 7.28 -23.14 4.23
N ARG A 8 6.29 -22.26 4.33
CA ARG A 8 5.66 -21.62 3.17
C ARG A 8 6.64 -20.59 2.58
N ASN A 9 7.58 -21.07 1.76
CA ASN A 9 8.53 -20.25 0.99
C ASN A 9 7.88 -19.62 -0.25
N LYS A 10 6.82 -18.84 -0.05
CA LYS A 10 6.37 -17.89 -1.06
C LYS A 10 6.38 -16.52 -0.42
N PRO A 11 7.44 -15.72 -0.61
CA PRO A 11 7.38 -14.33 -0.22
C PRO A 11 6.29 -13.73 -1.11
N SER A 12 5.11 -13.45 -0.55
CA SER A 12 4.09 -12.70 -1.27
C SER A 12 4.73 -11.39 -1.71
N ARG A 13 5.07 -11.30 -2.99
CA ARG A 13 5.87 -10.21 -3.56
C ARG A 13 4.97 -9.41 -4.47
N LEU A 14 4.17 -8.57 -3.83
CA LEU A 14 3.51 -7.48 -4.54
C LEU A 14 4.59 -6.57 -5.12
N LEU A 15 4.62 -6.45 -6.45
CA LEU A 15 5.56 -5.61 -7.18
C LEU A 15 5.27 -4.14 -6.91
N VAL A 16 6.30 -3.30 -7.05
CA VAL A 16 6.17 -1.84 -6.84
C VAL A 16 5.10 -1.24 -7.76
N SER A 17 5.00 -1.71 -9.02
CA SER A 17 3.98 -1.28 -9.98
C SER A 17 2.56 -1.67 -9.56
N GLU A 18 2.38 -2.85 -8.97
CA GLU A 18 1.09 -3.33 -8.48
C GLU A 18 0.64 -2.51 -7.26
N VAL A 19 1.56 -2.22 -6.33
CA VAL A 19 1.27 -1.35 -5.18
C VAL A 19 0.87 0.05 -5.65
N MET A 20 1.63 0.63 -6.59
CA MET A 20 1.27 1.93 -7.20
C MET A 20 -0.12 1.90 -7.84
N THR A 21 -0.45 0.82 -8.56
CA THR A 21 -1.76 0.66 -9.20
C THR A 21 -2.88 0.64 -8.17
N ILE A 22 -2.72 -0.09 -7.07
CA ILE A 22 -3.72 -0.15 -5.99
C ILE A 22 -3.91 1.22 -5.33
N VAL A 23 -2.83 1.98 -5.13
CA VAL A 23 -2.89 3.35 -4.60
C VAL A 23 -3.63 4.28 -5.56
N ILE A 24 -3.31 4.27 -6.85
CA ILE A 24 -3.99 5.12 -7.84
C ILE A 24 -5.47 4.76 -7.94
N ALA A 25 -5.79 3.47 -7.99
CA ALA A 25 -7.17 3.01 -8.01
C ALA A 25 -7.93 3.41 -6.74
N PHE A 26 -7.27 3.44 -5.57
CA PHE A 26 -7.87 3.97 -4.34
C PHE A 26 -8.29 5.44 -4.52
N HIS A 27 -7.45 6.28 -5.14
CA HIS A 27 -7.82 7.67 -5.41
C HIS A 27 -9.04 7.81 -6.31
N GLN A 28 -9.07 7.03 -7.37
CA GLN A 28 -10.15 7.07 -8.34
C GLN A 28 -11.46 6.51 -7.76
N SER A 29 -11.36 5.59 -6.78
CA SER A 29 -12.52 4.95 -6.16
C SER A 29 -13.32 5.85 -5.22
N GLY A 30 -12.75 6.96 -4.74
CA GLY A 30 -13.45 7.90 -3.85
C GLY A 30 -13.72 7.38 -2.43
N TYR A 31 -13.13 6.25 -2.03
CA TYR A 31 -13.23 5.74 -0.67
C TYR A 31 -12.57 6.70 0.33
N ARG A 32 -13.20 6.85 1.51
CA ARG A 32 -12.70 7.70 2.59
C ARG A 32 -11.49 7.07 3.30
N ASP A 33 -11.55 5.75 3.52
CA ASP A 33 -10.56 5.01 4.28
C ASP A 33 -9.92 3.90 3.44
N PHE A 34 -8.58 3.88 3.43
CA PHE A 34 -7.82 2.88 2.70
C PHE A 34 -8.08 1.46 3.21
N LYS A 35 -8.34 1.29 4.51
CA LYS A 35 -8.68 -0.02 5.11
C LYS A 35 -9.97 -0.60 4.52
N THR A 36 -11.02 0.21 4.43
CA THR A 36 -12.32 -0.21 3.86
C THR A 36 -12.17 -0.53 2.39
N TYR A 37 -11.44 0.29 1.64
CA TYR A 37 -11.12 -0.01 0.24
C TYR A 37 -10.33 -1.32 0.08
N TYR A 38 -9.29 -1.52 0.89
CA TYR A 38 -8.46 -2.71 0.80
C TYR A 38 -9.23 -3.99 1.12
N ILE A 39 -10.05 -3.98 2.17
CA ILE A 39 -10.81 -5.16 2.60
C ILE A 39 -12.00 -5.44 1.66
N HIS A 40 -12.79 -4.43 1.31
CA HIS A 40 -14.01 -4.66 0.53
C HIS A 40 -13.79 -4.69 -0.98
N PHE A 41 -12.81 -3.95 -1.50
CA PHE A 41 -12.56 -3.90 -2.93
C PHE A 41 -11.40 -4.82 -3.32
N ILE A 42 -10.22 -4.65 -2.71
CA ILE A 42 -9.03 -5.41 -3.13
C ILE A 42 -9.15 -6.89 -2.74
N CYS A 43 -9.46 -7.21 -1.49
CA CYS A 43 -9.57 -8.60 -1.05
C CYS A 43 -10.76 -9.35 -1.68
N HIS A 44 -11.78 -8.66 -2.18
CA HIS A 44 -12.97 -9.32 -2.75
C HIS A 44 -12.91 -9.42 -4.28
N TYR A 45 -12.53 -8.34 -4.97
CA TYR A 45 -12.54 -8.29 -6.44
C TYR A 45 -11.20 -8.61 -7.08
N LEU A 46 -10.10 -8.36 -6.37
CA LEU A 46 -8.75 -8.46 -6.92
C LEU A 46 -7.96 -9.64 -6.37
N ILE A 47 -8.54 -10.46 -5.50
CA ILE A 47 -7.91 -11.71 -5.00
C ILE A 47 -7.59 -12.70 -6.13
N ASN A 48 -8.44 -12.74 -7.17
CA ASN A 48 -8.23 -13.57 -8.34
C ASN A 48 -7.14 -13.01 -9.28
N LYS A 49 -6.89 -11.70 -9.23
CA LYS A 49 -5.83 -11.03 -10.01
C LYS A 49 -4.49 -11.03 -9.27
N PHE A 50 -4.51 -11.06 -7.94
CA PHE A 50 -3.33 -11.07 -7.08
C PHE A 50 -3.43 -12.22 -6.07
N PRO A 51 -3.07 -13.46 -6.47
CA PRO A 51 -3.07 -14.61 -5.56
C PRO A 51 -2.05 -14.49 -4.42
N GLU A 52 -1.11 -13.56 -4.54
CA GLU A 52 -0.12 -13.21 -3.51
C GLU A 52 -0.44 -11.89 -2.78
N LEU A 53 -1.72 -11.62 -2.53
CA LEU A 53 -2.12 -10.43 -1.80
C LEU A 53 -1.47 -10.40 -0.40
N VAL A 54 -0.82 -9.28 -0.07
CA VAL A 54 -0.18 -9.09 1.24
C VAL A 54 -1.22 -8.69 2.29
N SER A 55 -0.91 -8.88 3.57
CA SER A 55 -1.78 -8.37 4.63
C SER A 55 -1.88 -6.84 4.57
N TYR A 56 -2.99 -6.28 5.06
CA TYR A 56 -3.21 -4.82 5.14
C TYR A 56 -2.00 -4.07 5.73
N THR A 57 -1.45 -4.58 6.84
CA THR A 57 -0.28 -3.99 7.51
C THR A 57 0.97 -3.99 6.62
N ARG A 58 1.18 -5.04 5.83
CA ARG A 58 2.31 -5.11 4.90
C ARG A 58 2.09 -4.22 3.68
N MET A 59 0.86 -4.10 3.19
CA MET A 59 0.48 -3.14 2.14
C MET A 59 0.76 -1.70 2.59
N LEU A 60 0.37 -1.35 3.82
CA LEU A 60 0.65 -0.04 4.42
C LEU A 60 2.14 0.30 4.44
N LYS A 61 2.98 -0.64 4.88
CA LYS A 61 4.44 -0.46 4.91
C LYS A 61 5.02 -0.26 3.50
N LEU A 62 4.55 -1.04 2.52
CA LEU A 62 4.97 -0.90 1.12
C LEU A 62 4.57 0.45 0.54
N MET A 63 3.32 0.89 0.78
CA MET A 63 2.84 2.21 0.39
C MET A 63 3.70 3.32 0.99
N GLN A 64 4.00 3.26 2.29
CA GLN A 64 4.86 4.25 2.95
C GLN A 64 6.23 4.33 2.29
N GLY A 65 6.89 3.18 2.04
CA GLY A 65 8.18 3.15 1.38
C GLY A 65 8.15 3.80 -0.01
N ILE A 66 7.15 3.46 -0.82
CA ILE A 66 7.00 4.00 -2.18
C ILE A 66 6.67 5.50 -2.17
N LEU A 67 5.77 5.93 -1.29
CA LEU A 67 5.43 7.35 -1.12
C LEU A 67 6.65 8.16 -0.69
N VAL A 68 7.44 7.66 0.27
CA VAL A 68 8.67 8.31 0.71
C VAL A 68 9.68 8.40 -0.43
N SER A 69 9.92 7.30 -1.15
CA SER A 69 10.82 7.29 -2.32
C SER A 69 10.35 8.23 -3.42
N LEU A 70 9.05 8.27 -3.72
CA LEU A 70 8.46 9.14 -4.73
C LEU A 70 8.56 10.61 -4.31
N CYS A 71 8.30 10.93 -3.05
CA CYS A 71 8.41 12.29 -2.53
C CYS A 71 9.85 12.77 -2.51
N SER A 72 10.80 11.91 -2.13
CA SER A 72 12.23 12.20 -2.21
C SER A 72 12.65 12.48 -3.66
N TYR A 73 12.26 11.61 -4.60
CA TYR A 73 12.56 11.77 -6.02
C TYR A 73 11.96 13.05 -6.62
N LEU A 74 10.70 13.33 -6.32
CA LEU A 74 9.99 14.52 -6.81
C LEU A 74 10.55 15.79 -6.20
N THR A 75 10.88 15.82 -4.89
CA THR A 75 11.51 16.97 -4.25
C THR A 75 12.90 17.24 -4.81
N HIS A 76 13.63 16.17 -5.15
CA HIS A 76 14.95 16.27 -5.77
C HIS A 76 14.88 16.79 -7.22
N ARG A 77 13.86 16.39 -8.01
CA ARG A 77 13.74 16.79 -9.43
C ARG A 77 12.82 17.98 -9.71
N GLN A 78 11.89 18.31 -8.84
CA GLN A 78 10.87 19.34 -9.04
C GLN A 78 10.63 20.15 -7.76
N ARG A 79 10.85 21.47 -7.82
CA ARG A 79 10.39 22.42 -6.79
C ARG A 79 8.88 22.67 -6.92
N LEU A 80 8.05 21.61 -6.85
CA LEU A 80 6.59 21.73 -6.96
C LEU A 80 5.93 21.55 -5.58
N PRO A 81 5.60 22.66 -4.88
CA PRO A 81 4.99 22.61 -3.54
C PRO A 81 3.61 21.91 -3.52
N LEU A 82 2.96 21.77 -4.67
CA LEU A 82 1.68 21.06 -4.84
C LEU A 82 1.78 19.55 -4.56
N LEU A 83 2.92 18.92 -4.84
CA LEU A 83 3.11 17.48 -4.60
C LEU A 83 3.34 17.17 -3.13
N ILE A 84 3.94 18.10 -2.40
CA ILE A 84 4.01 18.05 -0.94
C ILE A 84 2.56 17.96 -0.42
N ARG A 85 1.60 18.69 -1.02
CA ARG A 85 0.16 18.66 -0.65
C ARG A 85 -0.57 17.36 -0.79
N LEU A 86 -0.24 16.64 -1.83
CA LEU A 86 -0.75 15.29 -1.99
C LEU A 86 -0.05 14.38 -0.98
N SER A 87 1.28 14.45 -0.86
CA SER A 87 2.07 13.64 0.08
C SER A 87 1.63 13.77 1.55
N TYR A 88 1.43 14.98 2.08
CA TYR A 88 0.97 15.12 3.47
C TYR A 88 -0.48 14.70 3.68
N ARG A 89 -1.34 14.83 2.65
CA ARG A 89 -2.70 14.26 2.68
C ARG A 89 -2.69 12.73 2.62
N PHE A 90 -1.61 12.13 2.12
CA PHE A 90 -1.36 10.69 2.18
C PHE A 90 -0.79 10.21 3.50
N PHE A 91 0.15 10.98 4.05
CA PHE A 91 0.86 10.62 5.26
C PHE A 91 -0.04 10.67 6.49
N THR A 92 -0.93 11.66 6.61
CA THR A 92 -1.79 11.83 7.79
C THR A 92 -2.80 10.70 8.02
N PRO A 93 -3.60 10.21 7.04
CA PRO A 93 -4.54 9.11 7.28
C PRO A 93 -3.83 7.77 7.48
N VAL A 94 -2.66 7.58 6.87
CA VAL A 94 -1.85 6.36 7.00
C VAL A 94 -1.16 6.29 8.37
N HIS A 95 -0.62 7.40 8.86
CA HIS A 95 0.00 7.49 10.18
C HIS A 95 -1.07 7.37 11.29
N SER A 96 -2.21 8.04 11.13
CA SER A 96 -3.30 8.03 12.11
C SER A 96 -3.96 6.66 12.29
N GLN A 97 -3.84 5.76 11.32
CA GLN A 97 -4.33 4.38 11.43
C GLN A 97 -3.34 3.41 12.11
N ILE A 98 -2.09 3.81 12.30
CA ILE A 98 -1.07 3.02 13.00
C ILE A 98 -0.96 3.43 14.46
N SER A 99 -1.13 4.73 14.77
CA SER A 99 -1.05 5.27 16.13
C SER A 99 -2.29 5.01 17.01
N GLY A 100 -3.29 4.29 16.49
CA GLY A 100 -4.50 3.89 17.23
C GLY A 100 -4.47 2.44 17.73
N PHE A 101 -3.30 1.81 17.75
CA PHE A 101 -3.04 0.49 18.33
C PHE A 101 -2.13 0.61 19.55
#